data_AF-A0AA35TEM1-F1
#
_entry.id   AF-A0AA35TEM1-F1
#
_cell.length_a   1.000
_cell.length_b   1.000
_cell.length_c   1.000
_cell.angle_alpha   90.00
_cell.angle_beta   90.00
_cell.angle_gamma   90.00
#
_symmetry.space_group_name_H-M   'P 1'
#
loop_
_entity.id
_entity.type
_entity.pdbx_description
1 polymer ?
#
loop_
_entity_poly.entity_id
_entity_poly.type
_entity_poly.pdbx_seq_one_letter_code
_entity_poly.pdbx_strand_id
1 'polypeptide(L)'
;MYQSVREDTQLQISGWNAVLRNCHGIIGVYEKHQQHFSRVLEIFQSSRTHYLQLVNSFPEQVKLLQQLPVPAKTTLSPSSSSSLYDWISTHDEKNSLVDLCSECEKALAQGEDGQMASALETSRKLLSSCSLERLAIAEEDEEGGGREVVRAAELSQLQIRMMENIHSTSQRAMRSGDGGTVADLTVSHHRSLQLMNQQKRELEELVRATETRKTRITQRIHQVRGGERERD
;
A
#
# COMPACT_ATOMS: atom_id res chain seq x y z
N MET A 1 -21.97 -29.38 0.37
CA MET A 1 -22.44 -28.00 0.06
C MET A 1 -21.89 -26.98 1.07
N TYR A 2 -22.24 -27.05 2.37
CA TYR A 2 -21.80 -26.04 3.36
C TYR A 2 -20.30 -26.04 3.73
N GLN A 3 -19.64 -27.19 3.66
CA GLN A 3 -18.19 -27.29 3.88
C GLN A 3 -17.41 -26.59 2.75
N SER A 4 -17.89 -26.71 1.52
CA SER A 4 -17.38 -25.97 0.36
C SER A 4 -17.63 -24.46 0.50
N VAL A 5 -18.79 -24.02 1.01
CA VAL A 5 -19.03 -22.59 1.27
C VAL A 5 -18.06 -22.01 2.31
N ARG A 6 -17.73 -22.76 3.37
CA ARG A 6 -16.74 -22.34 4.38
C ARG A 6 -15.34 -22.23 3.77
N GLU A 7 -14.93 -23.23 3.00
CA GLU A 7 -13.64 -23.27 2.31
C GLU A 7 -13.51 -22.13 1.29
N ASP A 8 -14.55 -21.89 0.50
CA ASP A 8 -14.61 -20.79 -0.48
C ASP A 8 -14.53 -19.42 0.21
N THR A 9 -15.25 -19.23 1.32
CA THR A 9 -15.21 -17.98 2.08
C THR A 9 -13.82 -17.74 2.68
N GLN A 10 -13.21 -18.77 3.25
CA GLN A 10 -11.87 -18.67 3.82
C GLN A 10 -10.81 -18.39 2.75
N LEU A 11 -10.95 -18.99 1.56
CA LEU A 11 -10.08 -18.72 0.42
C LEU A 11 -10.21 -17.28 -0.07
N GLN A 12 -11.44 -16.76 -0.16
CA GLN A 12 -11.69 -15.36 -0.54
C GLN A 12 -11.07 -14.37 0.44
N ILE A 13 -11.27 -14.59 1.75
CA ILE A 13 -10.66 -13.76 2.81
C ILE A 13 -9.13 -13.82 2.72
N SER A 14 -8.55 -15.01 2.55
CA SER A 14 -7.10 -15.16 2.41
C SER A 14 -6.57 -14.45 1.15
N GLY A 15 -7.31 -14.53 0.04
CA GLY A 15 -6.97 -13.87 -1.21
C GLY A 15 -6.98 -12.35 -1.08
N TRP A 16 -8.04 -11.79 -0.48
CA TRP A 16 -8.13 -10.35 -0.23
C TRP A 16 -7.04 -9.84 0.70
N ASN A 17 -6.77 -10.54 1.81
CA ASN A 17 -5.68 -10.19 2.71
C ASN A 17 -4.31 -10.20 2.02
N ALA A 18 -4.06 -11.15 1.11
CA ALA A 18 -2.83 -11.17 0.33
C ALA A 18 -2.71 -9.93 -0.58
N VAL A 19 -3.81 -9.52 -1.23
CA VAL A 19 -3.86 -8.30 -2.04
C VAL A 19 -3.62 -7.05 -1.18
N LEU A 20 -4.27 -6.94 -0.02
CA LEU A 20 -4.10 -5.80 0.90
C LEU A 20 -2.65 -5.68 1.37
N ARG A 21 -2.02 -6.79 1.78
CA ARG A 21 -0.60 -6.82 2.18
C ARG A 21 0.33 -6.44 1.04
N ASN A 22 0.03 -6.87 -0.18
CA ASN A 22 0.80 -6.49 -1.36
C ASN A 22 0.71 -4.97 -1.61
N CYS A 23 -0.51 -4.43 -1.61
CA CYS A 23 -0.74 -2.98 -1.73
C CYS A 23 0.00 -2.20 -0.63
N HIS A 24 -0.05 -2.67 0.62
CA HIS A 24 0.69 -2.07 1.73
C HIS A 24 2.21 -2.10 1.47
N GLY A 25 2.74 -3.22 1.00
CA GLY A 25 4.15 -3.36 0.64
C GLY A 25 4.56 -2.39 -0.46
N ILE A 26 3.76 -2.26 -1.51
CA ILE A 26 4.02 -1.33 -2.62
C ILE A 26 3.99 0.13 -2.14
N ILE A 27 2.97 0.51 -1.36
CA ILE A 27 2.86 1.86 -0.78
C ILE A 27 4.10 2.19 0.05
N GLY A 28 4.52 1.29 0.94
CA GLY A 28 5.70 1.50 1.78
C GLY A 28 7.02 1.60 0.98
N VAL A 29 7.14 0.91 -0.15
CA VAL A 29 8.29 1.09 -1.07
C VAL A 29 8.24 2.47 -1.73
N TYR A 30 7.06 2.90 -2.19
CA TYR A 30 6.90 4.19 -2.84
C TYR A 30 7.16 5.36 -1.88
N GLU A 31 6.71 5.27 -0.63
CA GLU A 31 7.01 6.25 0.43
C GLU A 31 8.52 6.40 0.65
N LYS A 32 9.27 5.28 0.71
CA LYS A 32 10.73 5.31 0.85
C LYS A 32 11.40 5.99 -0.34
N HIS A 33 10.98 5.66 -1.56
CA HIS A 33 11.50 6.30 -2.76
C HIS A 33 11.20 7.80 -2.78
N GLN A 34 10.00 8.19 -2.38
CA GLN A 34 9.62 9.59 -2.29
C GLN A 34 10.49 10.34 -1.29
N GLN A 35 10.67 9.80 -0.08
CA GLN A 35 11.54 10.40 0.94
C GLN A 35 12.98 10.54 0.46
N HIS A 36 13.51 9.52 -0.22
CA HIS A 36 14.84 9.58 -0.80
C HIS A 36 14.94 10.70 -1.85
N PHE A 37 13.98 10.77 -2.77
CA PHE A 37 13.95 11.78 -3.82
C PHE A 37 13.80 13.20 -3.26
N SER A 38 12.94 13.41 -2.25
CA SER A 38 12.83 14.69 -1.53
C SER A 38 14.16 15.11 -0.92
N ARG A 39 14.87 14.19 -0.27
CA ARG A 39 16.18 14.49 0.33
C ARG A 39 17.22 14.85 -0.72
N VAL A 40 17.26 14.12 -1.84
CA VAL A 40 18.18 14.43 -2.95
C VAL A 40 17.87 15.82 -3.52
N LEU A 41 16.59 16.15 -3.70
CA LEU A 41 16.18 17.47 -4.19
C LEU A 41 16.58 18.59 -3.21
N GLU A 42 16.39 18.41 -1.91
CA GLU A 42 16.82 19.39 -0.88
C GLU A 42 18.35 19.62 -0.93
N ILE A 43 19.13 18.55 -1.05
CA ILE A 43 20.60 18.63 -1.18
C ILE A 43 20.98 19.38 -2.47
N PHE A 44 20.32 19.05 -3.57
CA PHE A 44 20.55 19.74 -4.85
C PHE A 44 20.21 21.22 -4.76
N GLN A 45 19.03 21.57 -4.21
CA GLN A 45 18.59 22.96 -4.05
C GLN A 45 19.53 23.76 -3.15
N SER A 46 19.99 23.18 -2.04
CA SER A 46 20.95 23.85 -1.14
C SER A 46 22.33 24.05 -1.78
N SER A 47 22.76 23.15 -2.67
CA SER A 47 24.04 23.24 -3.38
C SER A 47 23.94 24.06 -4.68
N ARG A 48 22.74 24.30 -5.20
CA ARG A 48 22.48 24.92 -6.50
C ARG A 48 23.10 26.31 -6.63
N THR A 49 22.95 27.15 -5.61
CA THR A 49 23.52 28.51 -5.64
C THR A 49 25.03 28.47 -5.81
N HIS A 50 25.70 27.49 -5.20
CA HIS A 50 27.13 27.29 -5.35
C HIS A 50 27.51 26.81 -6.76
N TYR A 51 26.75 25.85 -7.32
CA TYR A 51 26.98 25.39 -8.70
C TYR A 51 26.76 26.52 -9.72
N LEU A 52 25.73 27.36 -9.54
CA LEU A 52 25.49 28.53 -10.38
C LEU A 52 26.63 29.54 -10.29
N GLN A 53 27.18 29.80 -9.10
CA GLN A 53 28.34 30.68 -8.95
C GLN A 53 29.56 30.13 -9.70
N LEU A 54 29.81 28.82 -9.60
CA LEU A 54 30.92 28.17 -10.31
C LEU A 54 30.77 28.32 -11.82
N VAL A 55 29.59 28.00 -12.34
CA VAL A 55 29.26 28.10 -13.77
C VAL A 55 29.34 29.56 -14.26
N ASN A 56 28.78 30.51 -13.52
CA ASN A 56 28.83 31.93 -13.89
C ASN A 56 30.25 32.52 -13.86
N SER A 57 31.16 31.97 -13.05
CA SER A 57 32.57 32.38 -13.01
C SER A 57 33.42 31.75 -14.12
N PHE A 58 32.91 30.70 -14.77
CA PHE A 58 33.65 29.91 -15.75
C PHE A 58 34.09 30.71 -16.99
N PRO A 59 33.29 31.63 -17.57
CA PRO A 59 33.74 32.43 -18.71
C PRO A 59 34.98 33.27 -18.42
N GLU A 60 35.14 33.76 -17.19
CA GLU A 60 36.33 34.51 -16.78
C GLU A 60 37.55 33.58 -16.67
N GLN A 61 37.36 32.37 -16.13
CA GLN A 61 38.41 31.35 -16.05
C GLN A 61 38.88 30.91 -17.45
N VAL A 62 37.95 30.73 -18.40
CA VAL A 62 38.28 30.41 -19.79
C VAL A 62 39.10 31.54 -20.43
N LYS A 63 38.75 32.81 -20.21
CA LYS A 63 39.55 33.95 -20.70
C LYS A 63 40.97 33.94 -20.14
N LEU A 64 41.14 33.60 -18.86
CA LEU A 64 42.47 33.47 -18.25
C LEU A 64 43.27 32.33 -18.89
N LEU A 65 42.64 31.17 -19.15
CA LEU A 65 43.29 30.03 -19.80
C LEU A 65 43.69 30.31 -21.25
N GLN A 66 42.93 31.14 -21.96
CA GLN A 66 43.26 31.59 -23.32
C GLN A 66 44.46 32.56 -23.35
N GLN A 67 44.71 33.30 -22.26
CA GLN A 67 45.84 34.22 -22.14
C GLN A 67 47.13 33.54 -21.67
N LEU A 68 47.02 32.35 -21.05
CA LEU A 68 48.17 31.62 -20.52
C LEU A 68 48.89 30.84 -21.65
N PRO A 69 50.18 31.11 -21.91
CA PRO A 69 50.95 30.31 -22.85
C PRO A 69 51.28 28.94 -22.23
N VAL A 70 51.29 27.90 -23.06
CA VAL A 70 51.70 26.55 -22.62
C VAL A 70 53.19 26.56 -22.26
N PRO A 71 53.59 26.04 -21.08
CA PRO A 71 55.00 25.95 -20.71
C PRO A 71 55.80 25.12 -21.71
N ALA A 72 56.97 25.59 -22.13
CA ALA A 72 57.81 24.93 -23.15
C ALA A 72 58.28 23.50 -22.79
N LYS A 73 58.06 23.04 -21.55
CA LYS A 73 58.43 21.68 -21.08
C LYS A 73 57.32 20.65 -21.25
N THR A 74 56.11 21.05 -21.64
CA THR A 74 54.96 20.15 -21.79
C THR A 74 54.61 19.81 -23.25
N THR A 75 55.30 20.41 -24.22
CA THR A 75 55.04 20.17 -25.66
C THR A 75 56.16 19.34 -26.30
N LEU A 76 55.79 18.20 -26.90
CA LEU A 76 56.69 17.35 -27.69
C LEU A 76 56.97 17.93 -29.10
N SER A 77 56.30 19.03 -29.48
CA SER A 77 56.48 19.70 -30.77
C SER A 77 56.37 21.24 -30.62
N PRO A 78 57.38 22.02 -31.05
CA PRO A 78 57.53 23.44 -30.71
C PRO A 78 56.88 24.42 -31.71
N SER A 79 55.88 24.02 -32.51
CA SER A 79 55.36 24.86 -33.59
C SER A 79 53.88 25.19 -33.42
N SER A 80 53.56 26.16 -32.55
CA SER A 80 52.52 27.19 -32.68
C SER A 80 52.12 27.68 -31.28
N SER A 81 51.78 28.96 -31.18
CA SER A 81 51.34 29.66 -29.99
C SER A 81 49.97 29.20 -29.51
N SER A 82 49.83 27.94 -29.13
CA SER A 82 48.61 27.39 -28.53
C SER A 82 48.49 27.89 -27.09
N SER A 83 47.33 28.42 -26.72
CA SER A 83 47.04 28.74 -25.33
C SER A 83 46.89 27.47 -24.48
N LEU A 84 46.96 27.61 -23.15
CA LEU A 84 46.69 26.49 -22.24
C LEU A 84 45.29 25.92 -22.47
N TYR A 85 44.32 26.79 -22.79
CA TYR A 85 42.98 26.36 -23.20
C TYR A 85 42.99 25.45 -24.43
N ASP A 86 43.72 25.81 -25.49
CA ASP A 86 43.82 25.01 -26.71
C ASP A 86 44.51 23.67 -26.44
N TRP A 87 45.52 23.66 -25.57
CA TRP A 87 46.20 22.44 -25.15
C TRP A 87 45.28 21.49 -24.35
N ILE A 88 44.46 22.03 -23.43
CA ILE A 88 43.46 21.23 -22.70
C ILE A 88 42.39 20.71 -23.65
N SER A 89 41.87 21.58 -24.52
CA SER A 89 40.79 21.24 -25.46
C SER A 89 41.21 20.25 -26.55
N THR A 90 42.51 20.12 -26.83
CA THR A 90 43.05 19.13 -27.77
C THR A 90 43.33 17.77 -27.13
N HIS A 91 43.36 17.68 -25.80
CA HIS A 91 43.57 16.43 -25.06
C HIS A 91 42.29 15.77 -24.57
N ASP A 92 41.16 16.47 -24.60
CA ASP A 92 39.85 15.90 -24.27
C ASP A 92 39.06 15.63 -25.56
N GLU A 93 38.96 14.35 -25.95
CA GLU A 93 38.34 13.93 -27.21
C GLU A 93 36.81 14.03 -27.20
N LYS A 94 36.17 14.25 -26.03
CA LYS A 94 34.73 14.02 -25.88
C LYS A 94 33.89 15.29 -25.80
N ASN A 95 34.36 16.35 -25.16
CA ASN A 95 33.62 17.61 -25.02
C ASN A 95 34.59 18.78 -24.84
N SER A 96 34.31 19.94 -25.44
CA SER A 96 35.05 21.14 -25.06
C SER A 96 34.63 21.59 -23.65
N LEU A 97 35.54 22.24 -22.94
CA LEU A 97 35.27 22.86 -21.63
C LEU A 97 34.04 23.80 -21.67
N VAL A 98 33.84 24.47 -22.80
CA VAL A 98 32.70 25.36 -23.03
C VAL A 98 31.41 24.59 -23.21
N ASP A 99 31.43 23.46 -23.91
CA ASP A 99 30.26 22.59 -24.07
C ASP A 99 29.82 22.00 -22.73
N LEU A 100 30.78 21.56 -21.91
CA LEU A 100 30.51 21.06 -20.56
C LEU A 100 29.87 22.14 -19.67
N CYS A 101 30.36 23.38 -19.76
CA CYS A 101 29.76 24.50 -19.02
C CYS A 101 28.33 24.79 -19.48
N SER A 102 28.08 24.80 -20.80
CA SER A 102 26.74 24.98 -21.35
C SER A 102 25.78 23.85 -20.93
N GLU A 103 26.26 22.62 -20.83
CA GLU A 103 25.47 21.48 -20.37
C GLU A 103 25.13 21.60 -18.88
N CYS A 104 26.09 22.03 -18.05
CA CYS A 104 25.85 22.37 -16.64
C CYS A 104 24.82 23.50 -16.47
N GLU A 105 24.90 24.56 -17.29
CA GLU A 105 23.90 25.65 -17.29
C GLU A 105 22.50 25.13 -17.59
N LYS A 106 22.36 24.31 -18.65
CA LYS A 106 21.08 23.71 -19.03
C LYS A 106 20.52 22.82 -17.92
N ALA A 107 21.36 21.98 -17.30
CA ALA A 107 20.94 21.12 -16.21
C ALA A 107 20.51 21.92 -14.96
N LEU A 108 21.22 22.99 -14.61
CA LEU A 108 20.88 23.86 -13.48
C LEU A 108 19.62 24.71 -13.73
N ALA A 109 19.32 25.03 -14.99
CA ALA A 109 18.09 25.70 -15.41
C ALA A 109 16.87 24.77 -15.36
N GLN A 110 17.02 23.49 -15.75
CA GLN A 110 15.95 22.49 -15.63
C GLN A 110 15.50 22.26 -14.18
N GLY A 111 16.42 22.41 -13.22
CA GLY A 111 16.09 22.33 -11.79
C GLY A 111 15.33 23.54 -11.21
N GLU A 112 15.15 24.61 -12.00
CA GLU A 112 14.40 25.81 -11.61
C GLU A 112 12.90 25.68 -11.93
N ASP A 113 12.57 24.76 -12.82
CA ASP A 113 11.19 24.45 -13.20
C ASP A 113 10.52 23.77 -12.00
N GLY A 114 9.70 24.52 -11.27
CA GLY A 114 8.98 24.08 -10.07
C GLY A 114 8.12 22.82 -10.27
N GLN A 115 8.06 22.30 -11.50
CA GLN A 115 7.56 20.99 -11.89
C GLN A 115 8.08 19.86 -11.01
N MET A 116 9.38 19.81 -10.68
CA MET A 116 9.92 18.69 -9.88
C MET A 116 9.44 18.76 -8.42
N ALA A 117 9.38 19.96 -7.84
CA ALA A 117 8.80 20.19 -6.52
C ALA A 117 7.27 19.95 -6.50
N SER A 118 6.58 20.39 -7.56
CA SER A 118 5.13 20.19 -7.74
C SER A 118 4.77 18.71 -7.91
N ALA A 119 5.55 17.96 -8.69
CA ALA A 119 5.38 16.52 -8.86
C ALA A 119 5.62 15.76 -7.55
N LEU A 120 6.64 16.16 -6.78
CA LEU A 120 6.87 15.64 -5.44
C LEU A 120 5.70 15.90 -4.50
N GLU A 121 5.20 17.14 -4.45
CA GLU A 121 4.07 17.51 -3.61
C GLU A 121 2.79 16.77 -4.03
N THR A 122 2.57 16.62 -5.33
CA THR A 122 1.44 15.84 -5.88
C THR A 122 1.55 14.37 -5.46
N SER A 123 2.73 13.76 -5.61
CA SER A 123 2.96 12.38 -5.17
C SER A 123 2.77 12.22 -3.65
N ARG A 124 3.10 13.25 -2.85
CA ARG A 124 2.90 13.27 -1.40
C ARG A 124 1.43 13.27 -1.04
N LYS A 125 0.64 14.09 -1.74
CA LYS A 125 -0.81 14.17 -1.59
C LYS A 125 -1.49 12.86 -2.00
N LEU A 126 -1.01 12.21 -3.05
CA LEU A 126 -1.54 10.92 -3.50
C LEU A 126 -1.21 9.79 -2.51
N LEU A 127 -0.02 9.78 -1.93
CA LEU A 127 0.33 8.82 -0.88
C LEU A 127 -0.45 9.05 0.40
N SER A 128 -0.65 10.31 0.80
CA SER A 128 -1.45 10.63 1.98
C SER A 128 -2.94 10.37 1.78
N SER A 129 -3.46 10.46 0.55
CA SER A 129 -4.84 10.08 0.23
C SER A 129 -5.03 8.57 0.06
N CYS A 130 -3.96 7.83 -0.27
CA CYS A 130 -3.91 6.36 -0.21
C CYS A 130 -3.81 5.84 1.24
N SER A 131 -4.18 6.64 2.24
CA SER A 131 -3.90 6.38 3.64
C SER A 131 -4.24 4.95 4.05
N LEU A 132 -3.28 4.37 4.77
CA LEU A 132 -3.34 3.07 5.44
C LEU A 132 -4.62 2.86 6.25
N GLU A 133 -5.34 3.91 6.65
CA GLU A 133 -6.67 3.79 7.25
C GLU A 133 -7.67 3.06 6.34
N ARG A 134 -7.70 3.31 5.02
CA ARG A 134 -8.64 2.60 4.12
C ARG A 134 -8.36 1.09 4.04
N LEU A 135 -7.09 0.70 4.19
CA LEU A 135 -6.64 -0.70 4.20
C LEU A 135 -6.78 -1.33 5.60
N ALA A 136 -6.53 -0.58 6.68
CA ALA A 136 -6.71 -1.01 8.06
C ALA A 136 -8.20 -1.22 8.41
N ILE A 137 -9.09 -0.41 7.83
CA ILE A 137 -10.54 -0.66 7.85
C ILE A 137 -10.89 -1.96 7.14
N ALA A 138 -10.14 -2.38 6.12
CA ALA A 138 -10.38 -3.67 5.48
C ALA A 138 -9.84 -4.83 6.35
N GLU A 139 -8.66 -4.70 6.96
CA GLU A 139 -8.04 -5.75 7.80
C GLU A 139 -8.79 -5.98 9.13
N GLU A 140 -9.15 -4.93 9.88
CA GLU A 140 -9.80 -5.08 11.20
C GLU A 140 -11.26 -5.58 11.08
N ASP A 141 -11.96 -5.22 10.00
CA ASP A 141 -13.39 -5.51 9.81
C ASP A 141 -13.63 -6.85 9.06
N GLU A 142 -12.69 -7.34 8.22
CA GLU A 142 -12.79 -8.70 7.63
C GLU A 142 -12.51 -9.80 8.66
N GLU A 143 -11.53 -9.61 9.54
CA GLU A 143 -11.21 -10.63 10.54
C GLU A 143 -12.35 -10.78 11.57
N GLY A 144 -13.03 -9.68 11.92
CA GLY A 144 -14.24 -9.69 12.75
C GLY A 144 -15.45 -10.29 12.04
N GLY A 145 -15.74 -9.86 10.80
CA GLY A 145 -16.87 -10.35 10.01
C GLY A 145 -16.76 -11.83 9.62
N GLY A 146 -15.57 -12.26 9.20
CA GLY A 146 -15.31 -13.66 8.85
C GLY A 146 -15.49 -14.60 10.05
N ARG A 147 -15.02 -14.19 11.24
CA ARG A 147 -15.21 -14.97 12.47
C ARG A 147 -16.69 -15.14 12.84
N GLU A 148 -17.49 -14.08 12.72
CA GLU A 148 -18.93 -14.15 13.02
C GLU A 148 -19.70 -15.04 12.03
N VAL A 149 -19.37 -14.96 10.73
CA VAL A 149 -19.99 -15.81 9.70
C VAL A 149 -19.63 -17.28 9.90
N VAL A 150 -18.37 -17.58 10.23
CA VAL A 150 -17.93 -18.94 10.55
C VAL A 150 -18.66 -19.46 11.80
N ARG A 151 -18.78 -18.65 12.85
CA ARG A 151 -19.51 -19.02 14.08
C ARG A 151 -21.00 -19.27 13.81
N ALA A 152 -21.64 -18.44 13.00
CA ALA A 152 -23.03 -18.61 12.58
C ALA A 152 -23.23 -19.93 11.81
N ALA A 153 -22.30 -20.27 10.92
CA ALA A 153 -22.32 -21.55 10.20
C ALA A 153 -22.14 -22.75 11.14
N GLU A 154 -21.28 -22.65 12.14
CA GLU A 154 -21.07 -23.70 13.15
C GLU A 154 -22.32 -23.92 14.04
N LEU A 155 -22.97 -22.84 14.49
CA LEU A 155 -24.22 -22.92 15.24
C LEU A 155 -25.34 -23.58 14.42
N SER A 156 -25.42 -23.24 13.13
CA SER A 156 -26.37 -23.87 12.20
C SER A 156 -26.13 -25.39 12.07
N GLN A 157 -24.86 -25.82 11.93
CA GLN A 157 -24.53 -27.25 11.89
C GLN A 157 -24.91 -27.96 13.19
N LEU A 158 -24.67 -27.31 14.33
CA LEU A 158 -24.98 -27.89 15.63
C LEU A 158 -26.49 -28.09 15.81
N GLN A 159 -27.31 -27.15 15.34
CA GLN A 159 -28.78 -27.28 15.33
C GLN A 159 -29.26 -28.42 14.42
N ILE A 160 -28.68 -28.59 13.22
CA ILE A 160 -29.02 -29.69 12.31
C ILE A 160 -28.74 -31.03 12.99
N ARG A 161 -27.55 -31.20 13.60
CA ARG A 161 -27.19 -32.44 14.31
C ARG A 161 -28.11 -32.71 15.50
N MET A 162 -28.51 -31.68 16.24
CA MET A 162 -29.46 -31.83 17.34
C MET A 162 -30.83 -32.29 16.84
N MET A 163 -31.32 -31.72 15.74
CA MET A 163 -32.58 -32.12 15.10
C MET A 163 -32.54 -33.58 14.63
N GLU A 164 -31.47 -33.99 13.96
CA GLU A 164 -31.27 -35.38 13.52
C GLU A 164 -31.23 -36.35 14.70
N ASN A 165 -30.58 -35.97 15.81
CA ASN A 165 -30.53 -36.77 17.03
C ASN A 165 -31.92 -36.91 17.68
N ILE A 166 -32.66 -35.81 17.83
CA ILE A 166 -34.04 -35.82 18.32
C ILE A 166 -34.91 -36.74 17.45
N HIS A 167 -34.78 -36.63 16.13
CA HIS A 167 -35.55 -37.45 15.19
C HIS A 167 -35.20 -38.95 15.31
N SER A 168 -33.91 -39.29 15.32
CA SER A 168 -33.42 -40.67 15.45
C SER A 168 -33.84 -41.32 16.78
N THR A 169 -33.71 -40.58 17.88
CA THR A 169 -34.12 -41.06 19.21
C THR A 169 -35.63 -41.21 19.31
N SER A 170 -36.42 -40.30 18.73
CA SER A 170 -37.88 -40.43 18.63
C SER A 170 -38.29 -41.70 17.90
N GLN A 171 -37.71 -41.94 16.71
CA GLN A 171 -38.03 -43.14 15.93
C GLN A 171 -37.67 -44.42 16.68
N ARG A 172 -36.56 -44.44 17.43
CA ARG A 172 -36.13 -45.60 18.20
C ARG A 172 -37.09 -45.91 19.35
N ALA A 173 -37.49 -44.88 20.10
CA ALA A 173 -38.44 -45.02 21.20
C ALA A 173 -39.79 -45.56 20.69
N MET A 174 -40.31 -45.01 19.58
CA MET A 174 -41.55 -45.49 18.95
C MET A 174 -41.49 -46.96 18.55
N ARG A 175 -40.32 -47.47 18.12
CA ARG A 175 -40.14 -48.88 17.77
C ARG A 175 -39.99 -49.80 18.98
N SER A 176 -39.52 -49.27 20.12
CA SER A 176 -39.25 -50.07 21.32
C SER A 176 -40.49 -50.39 22.16
N GLY A 177 -41.53 -49.54 22.10
CA GLY A 177 -42.80 -49.75 22.83
C GLY A 177 -42.72 -49.63 24.35
N ASP A 178 -41.56 -49.28 24.92
CA ASP A 178 -41.36 -49.20 26.36
C ASP A 178 -41.72 -47.81 26.90
N GLY A 179 -42.78 -47.73 27.72
CA GLY A 179 -43.27 -46.47 28.29
C GLY A 179 -42.25 -45.72 29.15
N GLY A 180 -41.30 -46.43 29.78
CA GLY A 180 -40.22 -45.81 30.55
C GLY A 180 -39.25 -45.01 29.68
N THR A 181 -38.98 -45.49 28.46
CA THR A 181 -38.09 -44.80 27.50
C THR A 181 -38.68 -43.48 26.98
N VAL A 182 -40.00 -43.33 26.98
CA VAL A 182 -40.69 -42.12 26.49
C VAL A 182 -40.55 -40.94 27.47
N ALA A 183 -40.62 -41.22 28.78
CA ALA A 183 -40.44 -40.19 29.81
C ALA A 183 -39.01 -39.63 29.80
N ASP A 184 -38.00 -40.51 29.74
CA ASP A 184 -36.60 -40.11 29.64
C ASP A 184 -36.29 -39.39 28.32
N LEU A 185 -36.91 -39.82 27.22
CA LEU A 185 -36.82 -39.10 25.94
C LEU A 185 -37.35 -37.68 26.04
N THR A 186 -38.48 -37.49 26.72
CA THR A 186 -39.12 -36.18 26.87
C THR A 186 -38.21 -35.21 27.62
N VAL A 187 -37.56 -35.68 28.70
CA VAL A 187 -36.56 -34.89 29.44
C VAL A 187 -35.35 -34.58 28.55
N SER A 188 -34.86 -35.55 27.79
CA SER A 188 -33.72 -35.36 26.88
C SER A 188 -34.04 -34.37 25.76
N HIS A 189 -35.17 -34.50 25.08
CA HIS A 189 -35.62 -33.60 24.02
C HIS A 189 -35.87 -32.19 24.56
N HIS A 190 -36.45 -32.08 25.75
CA HIS A 190 -36.63 -30.77 26.40
C HIS A 190 -35.28 -30.06 26.59
N ARG A 191 -34.25 -30.76 27.08
CA ARG A 191 -32.89 -30.20 27.21
C ARG A 191 -32.28 -29.84 25.86
N SER A 192 -32.43 -30.68 24.84
CA SER A 192 -31.94 -30.39 23.49
C SER A 192 -32.62 -29.16 22.87
N LEU A 193 -33.93 -29.00 23.06
CA LEU A 193 -34.68 -27.84 22.61
C LEU A 193 -34.30 -26.56 23.36
N GLN A 194 -34.02 -26.63 24.67
CA GLN A 194 -33.49 -25.50 25.43
C GLN A 194 -32.15 -25.03 24.86
N LEU A 195 -31.25 -25.96 24.55
CA LEU A 195 -29.94 -25.65 23.97
C LEU A 195 -30.06 -25.08 22.54
N MET A 196 -30.95 -25.62 21.71
CA MET A 196 -31.25 -25.07 20.39
C MET A 196 -31.80 -23.63 20.48
N ASN A 197 -32.66 -23.35 21.47
CA ASN A 197 -33.17 -21.99 21.71
C ASN A 197 -32.08 -21.02 22.19
N GLN A 198 -31.07 -21.49 22.92
CA GLN A 198 -29.92 -20.68 23.27
C GLN A 198 -29.06 -20.36 22.03
N GLN A 199 -28.78 -21.38 21.20
CA GLN A 199 -28.03 -21.22 19.96
C GLN A 199 -28.75 -20.30 18.96
N LYS A 200 -30.08 -20.37 18.89
CA LYS A 200 -30.89 -19.46 18.07
C LYS A 200 -30.69 -18.00 18.51
N ARG A 201 -30.69 -17.73 19.81
CA ARG A 201 -30.44 -16.38 20.35
C ARG A 201 -29.04 -15.88 20.00
N GLU A 202 -28.03 -16.74 20.14
CA GLU A 202 -26.65 -16.42 19.74
C GLU A 202 -26.57 -16.12 18.22
N LEU A 203 -27.28 -16.88 17.39
CA LEU A 203 -27.35 -16.63 15.95
C LEU A 203 -28.03 -15.29 15.62
N GLU A 204 -29.14 -14.97 16.29
CA GLU A 204 -29.84 -13.68 16.13
C GLU A 204 -28.95 -12.49 16.53
N GLU A 205 -28.12 -12.65 17.57
CA GLU A 205 -27.14 -11.64 17.98
C GLU A 205 -26.02 -11.48 16.95
N LEU A 206 -25.47 -12.58 16.44
CA LEU A 206 -24.44 -12.55 15.39
C LEU A 206 -24.95 -11.89 14.11
N VAL A 207 -26.18 -12.21 13.68
CA VAL A 207 -26.81 -11.57 12.51
C VAL A 207 -26.97 -10.07 12.74
N ARG A 208 -27.41 -9.65 13.93
CA ARG A 208 -27.56 -8.23 14.27
C ARG A 208 -26.21 -7.50 14.30
N ALA A 209 -25.17 -8.15 14.85
CA ALA A 209 -23.81 -7.62 14.88
C ALA A 209 -23.25 -7.45 13.45
N THR A 210 -23.45 -8.44 12.59
CA THR A 210 -23.05 -8.41 11.18
C THR A 210 -23.76 -7.29 10.42
N GLU A 211 -25.07 -7.10 10.59
CA GLU A 211 -25.81 -6.03 9.91
C GLU A 211 -25.41 -4.63 10.41
N THR A 212 -25.12 -4.51 11.71
CA THR A 212 -24.59 -3.26 12.30
C THR A 212 -23.19 -2.96 11.76
N ARG A 213 -22.33 -3.97 11.63
CA ARG A 213 -21.01 -3.81 10.99
C ARG A 213 -21.15 -3.41 9.54
N LYS A 214 -22.01 -4.07 8.77
CA LYS A 214 -22.28 -3.75 7.36
C LYS A 214 -22.75 -2.31 7.17
N THR A 215 -23.68 -1.83 8.00
CA THR A 215 -24.15 -0.43 7.94
C THR A 215 -23.04 0.55 8.27
N ARG A 216 -22.22 0.27 9.30
CA ARG A 216 -21.03 1.06 9.64
C ARG A 216 -20.02 1.13 8.49
N ILE A 217 -19.71 0.00 7.86
CA ILE A 217 -18.80 -0.07 6.71
C ILE A 217 -19.34 0.77 5.55
N THR A 218 -20.63 0.58 5.23
CA THR A 218 -21.30 1.32 4.15
C THR A 218 -21.22 2.82 4.39
N GLN A 219 -21.47 3.27 5.63
CA GLN A 219 -21.34 4.68 6.01
C GLN A 219 -19.90 5.21 5.89
N ARG A 220 -18.89 4.46 6.37
CA ARG A 220 -17.47 4.86 6.24
C ARG A 220 -17.04 4.97 4.79
N ILE A 221 -17.45 4.03 3.93
CA ILE A 221 -17.18 4.08 2.48
C ILE A 221 -17.81 5.33 1.86
N HIS A 222 -19.05 5.66 2.23
CA HIS A 222 -19.74 6.86 1.73
C HIS A 222 -19.10 8.16 2.21
N GLN A 223 -18.64 8.23 3.47
CA GLN A 223 -17.94 9.42 4.01
C GLN A 223 -16.60 9.65 3.30
N VAL A 224 -15.84 8.58 3.02
CA VAL A 224 -14.59 8.68 2.27
C VAL A 224 -14.85 9.16 0.83
N ARG A 225 -15.91 8.66 0.17
CA ARG A 225 -16.31 9.12 -1.18
C ARG A 225 -16.88 10.54 -1.20
N GLY A 226 -17.53 10.99 -0.12
CA GLY A 226 -18.08 12.34 0.00
C GLY A 226 -16.99 13.40 0.16
N GLY A 227 -15.98 13.11 0.98
CA GLY A 227 -14.82 13.98 1.19
C GLY A 227 -13.86 14.07 -0.01
N GLU A 228 -14.03 13.22 -1.04
CA GLU A 228 -13.37 13.33 -2.35
C GLU A 228 -14.11 14.34 -3.25
N ARG A 229 -15.45 14.48 -3.15
CA ARG A 229 -16.23 15.43 -3.98
C ARG A 229 -16.20 16.89 -3.51
N GLU A 230 -15.86 17.14 -2.25
CA GLU A 230 -15.72 18.49 -1.70
C GLU A 230 -14.29 19.05 -1.83
N ARG A 231 -13.35 18.26 -2.38
CA ARG A 231 -11.94 18.63 -2.57
C ARG A 231 -11.50 18.77 -4.05
N ASP A 232 -12.39 18.48 -4.99
CA ASP A 232 -12.28 18.85 -6.41
C ASP A 232 -12.98 20.19 -6.67
#